data_AF-A0A949CK18-F1
#
_entry.id   AF-A0A949CK18-F1
#
_cell.length_a   1.000
_cell.length_b   1.000
_cell.length_c   1.000
_cell.angle_alpha   90.00
_cell.angle_beta   90.00
_cell.angle_gamma   90.00
#
_symmetry.space_group_name_H-M   'P 1'
#
loop_
_entity.id
_entity.type
_entity.pdbx_description
1 polymer ?
#
loop_
_entity_poly.entity_id
_entity_poly.type
_entity_poly.pdbx_seq_one_letter_code
_entity_poly.pdbx_strand_id
1 'polypeptide(L)'
;LVAMGKRDPSATVRLELASACQRLPAAVSKDIVSGLILHGEDDKDHNLPLMVWYAASRIAEQEPASAIEFLDSCQLDLVSEFLARQLGQMWVAQPSEASTHAFVSLLAKTAGISDSKRLSRWLDSILISLESKRTMAAPVGWTDLSGRFLNHSDQNVRLRGAQLASKLNDRDAIDQLRAKAVSESSSESERIASLNILKQVRAPGASEIAFGMLANQAFRPAALSTIADTMDVDHAKRVIEIAATWPESAERRLAWFTLLRRASTAEVLLKSLESKKVASNELTAEMVQQIQRLNSPPLMALVEQVWGNVRTVDEDKKKAVAKIRSIVESQANIPDVQMGKQVFSRICGQCHVLFGEGGKIGPELTGSNRRDLNYLLENIMDPSAVMAREYQPWVVQTIDDQTITGLLRQATTDSIRLQTATDEVVLYTSDIVQRKQSKSSMMPSDLLTPLTEQEIQGLFAYLQSK
;
A
#
# COMPACT_ATOMS: atom_id res chain seq x y z
N LEU A 1 -35.92 30.32 -6.81
CA LEU A 1 -34.81 29.33 -6.71
C LEU A 1 -34.10 29.42 -5.36
N VAL A 2 -33.39 30.51 -5.03
CA VAL A 2 -32.69 30.64 -3.72
C VAL A 2 -33.60 30.40 -2.51
N ALA A 3 -34.79 31.00 -2.49
CA ALA A 3 -35.76 30.77 -1.41
C ALA A 3 -36.22 29.30 -1.30
N MET A 4 -36.33 28.59 -2.43
CA MET A 4 -36.68 27.17 -2.47
C MET A 4 -35.52 26.33 -1.95
N GLY A 5 -34.29 26.61 -2.37
CA GLY A 5 -33.11 25.88 -1.89
C GLY A 5 -32.89 25.97 -0.38
N LYS A 6 -33.46 26.99 0.29
CA LYS A 6 -33.37 27.18 1.75
C LYS A 6 -34.50 26.54 2.56
N ARG A 7 -35.66 26.30 1.94
CA ARG A 7 -36.91 26.04 2.70
C ARG A 7 -37.82 24.99 2.08
N ASP A 8 -37.58 24.57 0.84
CA ASP A 8 -38.46 23.65 0.16
C ASP A 8 -38.36 22.26 0.81
N PRO A 9 -39.47 21.67 1.28
CA PRO A 9 -39.44 20.39 1.99
C PRO A 9 -39.20 19.20 1.04
N SER A 10 -39.38 19.37 -0.28
CA SER A 10 -39.27 18.27 -1.23
C SER A 10 -37.81 17.97 -1.60
N ALA A 11 -37.33 16.77 -1.27
CA ALA A 11 -36.03 16.28 -1.71
C ALA A 11 -35.90 16.27 -3.25
N THR A 12 -36.97 15.96 -3.98
CA THR A 12 -36.99 16.03 -5.45
C THR A 12 -36.73 17.45 -5.95
N VAL A 13 -37.37 18.45 -5.35
CA VAL A 13 -37.14 19.86 -5.72
C VAL A 13 -35.70 20.28 -5.42
N ARG A 14 -35.17 19.89 -4.26
CA ARG A 14 -33.77 20.17 -3.89
C ARG A 14 -32.76 19.49 -4.82
N LEU A 15 -33.04 18.25 -5.25
CA LEU A 15 -32.24 17.53 -6.25
C LEU A 15 -32.22 18.27 -7.59
N GLU A 16 -33.38 18.73 -8.07
CA GLU A 16 -33.49 19.50 -9.32
C GLU A 16 -32.77 20.86 -9.21
N LEU A 17 -32.84 21.52 -8.06
CA LEU A 17 -32.08 22.74 -7.80
C LEU A 17 -30.57 22.50 -7.83
N ALA A 18 -30.09 21.42 -7.21
CA ALA A 18 -28.67 21.04 -7.24
C ALA A 18 -28.21 20.74 -8.66
N SER A 19 -29.01 20.00 -9.44
CA SER A 19 -28.77 19.74 -10.87
C SER A 19 -28.76 21.03 -11.70
N ALA A 20 -29.73 21.92 -11.49
CA ALA A 20 -29.82 23.19 -12.20
C ALA A 20 -28.61 24.09 -11.94
N CYS A 21 -28.03 24.05 -10.73
CA CYS A 21 -26.83 24.84 -10.42
C CYS A 21 -25.71 24.61 -11.43
N GLN A 22 -25.53 23.40 -11.96
CA GLN A 22 -24.50 23.08 -12.96
C GLN A 22 -24.64 23.87 -14.28
N ARG A 23 -25.80 24.47 -14.55
CA ARG A 23 -26.10 25.25 -15.76
C ARG A 23 -26.35 26.74 -15.48
N LEU A 24 -26.39 27.15 -14.21
CA LEU A 24 -26.60 28.53 -13.79
C LEU A 24 -25.27 29.28 -13.56
N PRO A 25 -25.25 30.62 -13.63
CA PRO A 25 -24.09 31.43 -13.27
C PRO A 25 -23.62 31.16 -11.84
N ALA A 26 -22.31 31.19 -11.61
CA ALA A 26 -21.70 30.84 -10.31
C ALA A 26 -22.27 31.63 -9.13
N ALA A 27 -22.48 32.95 -9.29
CA ALA A 27 -23.06 33.80 -8.25
C ALA A 27 -24.47 33.34 -7.83
N VAL A 28 -25.33 32.99 -8.78
CA VAL A 28 -26.70 32.50 -8.48
C VAL A 28 -26.64 31.10 -7.87
N SER A 29 -25.74 30.24 -8.36
CA SER A 29 -25.55 28.91 -7.79
C SER A 29 -25.03 28.95 -6.35
N LYS A 30 -24.15 29.91 -6.01
CA LYS A 30 -23.63 30.09 -4.65
C LYS A 30 -24.77 30.26 -3.65
N ASP A 31 -25.69 31.17 -3.91
CA ASP A 31 -26.83 31.42 -3.02
C ASP A 31 -27.79 30.21 -2.89
N ILE A 32 -27.95 29.43 -3.97
CA ILE A 32 -28.76 28.20 -3.95
C ILE A 32 -28.04 27.13 -3.11
N VAL A 33 -26.75 26.88 -3.36
CA VAL A 33 -25.93 25.89 -2.65
C VAL A 33 -25.88 26.22 -1.15
N SER A 34 -25.70 27.48 -0.77
CA SER A 34 -25.76 27.91 0.63
C SER A 34 -27.08 27.59 1.34
N GLY A 35 -28.18 27.42 0.59
CA GLY A 35 -29.43 26.89 1.15
C GLY A 35 -29.43 25.36 1.21
N LEU A 36 -29.05 24.71 0.12
CA LEU A 36 -29.11 23.25 0.00
C LEU A 36 -28.25 22.54 1.04
N ILE A 37 -27.08 23.08 1.39
CA ILE A 37 -26.18 22.48 2.38
C ILE A 37 -26.73 22.49 3.82
N LEU A 38 -27.82 23.23 4.08
CA LEU A 38 -28.45 23.30 5.41
C LEU A 38 -29.44 22.17 5.66
N HIS A 39 -29.83 21.42 4.61
CA HIS A 39 -30.81 20.34 4.69
C HIS A 39 -30.16 19.04 5.20
N GLY A 40 -29.82 18.98 6.49
CA GLY A 40 -29.20 17.80 7.12
C GLY A 40 -30.03 16.52 7.01
N GLU A 41 -31.34 16.62 6.76
CA GLU A 41 -32.20 15.47 6.48
C GLU A 41 -31.79 14.69 5.23
N ASP A 42 -31.06 15.32 4.31
CA ASP A 42 -30.59 14.71 3.07
C ASP A 42 -29.24 13.99 3.21
N ASP A 43 -28.57 14.07 4.37
CA ASP A 43 -27.22 13.54 4.56
C ASP A 43 -27.08 12.05 4.22
N LYS A 44 -28.16 11.29 4.42
CA LYS A 44 -28.21 9.84 4.14
C LYS A 44 -28.86 9.49 2.81
N ASP A 45 -29.31 10.47 2.03
CA ASP A 45 -29.80 10.22 0.68
C ASP A 45 -28.64 9.75 -0.23
N HIS A 46 -28.94 8.80 -1.12
CA HIS A 46 -27.92 8.21 -1.99
C HIS A 46 -27.36 9.20 -3.03
N ASN A 47 -28.19 10.12 -3.54
CA ASN A 47 -27.87 10.97 -4.69
C ASN A 47 -27.73 12.45 -4.33
N LEU A 48 -28.54 12.95 -3.43
CA LEU A 48 -28.68 14.39 -3.21
C LEU A 48 -27.40 15.04 -2.68
N PRO A 49 -26.68 14.49 -1.68
CA PRO A 49 -25.37 15.01 -1.27
C PRO A 49 -24.35 15.07 -2.41
N LEU A 50 -24.35 14.07 -3.31
CA LEU A 50 -23.46 14.06 -4.48
C LEU A 50 -23.80 15.18 -5.47
N MET A 51 -25.09 15.42 -5.71
CA MET A 51 -25.52 16.50 -6.60
C MET A 51 -25.25 17.89 -6.02
N VAL A 52 -25.44 18.07 -4.70
CA VAL A 52 -25.06 19.31 -4.00
C VAL A 52 -23.55 19.50 -4.05
N TRP A 53 -22.77 18.44 -3.89
CA TRP A 53 -21.32 18.45 -4.06
C TRP A 53 -20.91 18.95 -5.45
N TYR A 54 -21.46 18.41 -6.54
CA TYR A 54 -21.14 18.88 -7.90
C TYR A 54 -21.43 20.37 -8.10
N ALA A 55 -22.52 20.86 -7.50
CA ALA A 55 -22.86 22.28 -7.55
C ALA A 55 -21.86 23.15 -6.76
N ALA A 56 -21.48 22.72 -5.55
CA ALA A 56 -20.53 23.42 -4.69
C ALA A 56 -19.10 23.41 -5.26
N SER A 57 -18.67 22.27 -5.79
CA SER A 57 -17.33 22.01 -6.31
C SER A 57 -16.94 22.98 -7.43
N ARG A 58 -17.85 23.24 -8.38
CA ARG A 58 -17.62 24.20 -9.47
C ARG A 58 -17.41 25.63 -8.96
N ILE A 59 -18.08 26.00 -7.88
CA ILE A 59 -17.94 27.33 -7.26
C ILE A 59 -16.60 27.40 -6.53
N ALA A 60 -16.25 26.35 -5.78
CA ALA A 60 -14.97 26.23 -5.09
C ALA A 60 -13.76 26.37 -6.04
N GLU A 61 -13.85 25.81 -7.25
CA GLU A 61 -12.81 25.92 -8.28
C GLU A 61 -12.54 27.37 -8.73
N GLN A 62 -13.60 28.18 -8.82
CA GLN A 62 -13.52 29.57 -9.27
C GLN A 62 -13.20 30.52 -8.11
N GLU A 63 -13.74 30.22 -6.92
CA GLU A 63 -13.63 31.04 -5.72
C GLU A 63 -13.43 30.14 -4.49
N PRO A 64 -12.17 29.77 -4.16
CA PRO A 64 -11.87 28.87 -3.04
C PRO A 64 -12.43 29.34 -1.69
N ALA A 65 -12.55 30.66 -1.49
CA ALA A 65 -13.15 31.24 -0.28
C ALA A 65 -14.62 30.83 -0.08
N SER A 66 -15.38 30.63 -1.17
CA SER A 66 -16.77 30.16 -1.08
C SER A 66 -16.89 28.75 -0.50
N ALA A 67 -15.93 27.87 -0.77
CA ALA A 67 -15.90 26.54 -0.15
C ALA A 67 -15.73 26.62 1.38
N ILE A 68 -14.89 27.55 1.84
CA ILE A 68 -14.69 27.83 3.26
C ILE A 68 -15.98 28.33 3.93
N GLU A 69 -16.75 29.19 3.25
CA GLU A 69 -18.08 29.64 3.70
C GLU A 69 -19.10 28.49 3.74
N PHE A 70 -19.09 27.60 2.74
CA PHE A 70 -19.97 26.43 2.75
C PHE A 70 -19.67 25.51 3.92
N LEU A 71 -18.39 25.26 4.21
CA LEU A 71 -17.96 24.41 5.31
C LEU A 71 -18.42 24.90 6.69
N ASP A 72 -18.68 26.21 6.86
CA ASP A 72 -19.16 26.77 8.14
C ASP A 72 -20.58 26.35 8.52
N SER A 73 -21.41 26.07 7.53
CA SER A 73 -22.85 25.83 7.75
C SER A 73 -23.34 24.50 7.19
N CYS A 74 -22.48 23.74 6.52
CA CYS A 74 -22.84 22.48 5.89
C CYS A 74 -23.24 21.41 6.92
N GLN A 75 -24.46 20.89 6.75
CA GLN A 75 -25.01 19.76 7.49
C GLN A 75 -24.90 18.44 6.72
N LEU A 76 -24.28 18.44 5.54
CA LEU A 76 -24.05 17.27 4.71
C LEU A 76 -22.58 16.84 4.85
N ASP A 77 -22.34 15.70 5.49
CA ASP A 77 -21.00 15.20 5.80
C ASP A 77 -20.20 14.95 4.53
N LEU A 78 -20.82 14.29 3.53
CA LEU A 78 -20.17 13.97 2.25
C LEU A 78 -19.70 15.26 1.54
N VAL A 79 -20.55 16.28 1.49
CA VAL A 79 -20.22 17.56 0.85
C VAL A 79 -19.07 18.24 1.58
N SER A 80 -19.09 18.23 2.92
CA SER A 80 -18.02 18.82 3.74
C SER A 80 -16.67 18.13 3.50
N GLU A 81 -16.65 16.79 3.52
CA GLU A 81 -15.44 16.00 3.31
C GLU A 81 -14.87 16.19 1.90
N PHE A 82 -15.74 16.24 0.88
CA PHE A 82 -15.30 16.42 -0.49
C PHE A 82 -14.80 17.85 -0.75
N LEU A 83 -15.43 18.88 -0.17
CA LEU A 83 -14.92 20.26 -0.24
C LEU A 83 -13.56 20.39 0.45
N ALA A 84 -13.39 19.79 1.64
CA ALA A 84 -12.11 19.77 2.34
C ALA A 84 -11.01 19.12 1.47
N ARG A 85 -11.32 17.98 0.84
CA ARG A 85 -10.39 17.30 -0.08
C ARG A 85 -10.06 18.14 -1.30
N GLN A 86 -11.05 18.75 -1.95
CA GLN A 86 -10.85 19.56 -3.16
C GLN A 86 -10.00 20.80 -2.87
N LEU A 87 -10.27 21.51 -1.78
CA LEU A 87 -9.45 22.66 -1.37
C LEU A 87 -7.99 22.28 -1.18
N GLY A 88 -7.73 21.15 -0.53
CA GLY A 88 -6.38 20.59 -0.44
C GLY A 88 -5.80 20.27 -1.82
N GLN A 89 -6.55 19.59 -2.70
CA GLN A 89 -6.07 19.21 -4.04
C GLN A 89 -5.75 20.43 -4.92
N MET A 90 -6.56 21.48 -4.84
CA MET A 90 -6.31 22.75 -5.54
C MET A 90 -5.00 23.39 -5.07
N TRP A 91 -4.75 23.41 -3.76
CA TRP A 91 -3.50 23.90 -3.20
C TRP A 91 -2.31 23.04 -3.63
N VAL A 92 -2.43 21.71 -3.56
CA VAL A 92 -1.36 20.77 -3.93
C VAL A 92 -1.01 20.84 -5.42
N ALA A 93 -2.01 20.99 -6.29
CA ALA A 93 -1.82 21.04 -7.73
C ALA A 93 -1.14 22.35 -8.18
N GLN A 94 -1.62 23.49 -7.67
CA GLN A 94 -1.07 24.80 -8.00
C GLN A 94 -1.26 25.79 -6.84
N PRO A 95 -0.25 25.92 -5.95
CA PRO A 95 -0.30 26.92 -4.89
C PRO A 95 -0.41 28.34 -5.47
N SER A 96 -1.48 29.04 -5.13
CA SER A 96 -1.71 30.46 -5.41
C SER A 96 -2.01 31.17 -4.08
N GLU A 97 -2.05 32.49 -4.06
CA GLU A 97 -2.46 33.24 -2.87
C GLU A 97 -3.86 32.80 -2.39
N ALA A 98 -4.82 32.70 -3.32
CA ALA A 98 -6.19 32.29 -3.02
C ALA A 98 -6.29 30.84 -2.51
N SER A 99 -5.66 29.88 -3.21
CA SER A 99 -5.70 28.46 -2.78
C SER A 99 -4.92 28.22 -1.49
N THR A 100 -3.81 28.94 -1.26
CA THR A 100 -3.06 28.88 -0.01
C THR A 100 -3.86 29.44 1.15
N HIS A 101 -4.49 30.61 0.98
CA HIS A 101 -5.34 31.19 2.01
C HIS A 101 -6.49 30.24 2.37
N ALA A 102 -7.20 29.72 1.38
CA ALA A 102 -8.29 28.77 1.61
C ALA A 102 -7.80 27.48 2.30
N PHE A 103 -6.64 26.95 1.93
CA PHE A 103 -6.07 25.78 2.59
C PHE A 103 -5.72 26.07 4.07
N VAL A 104 -5.11 27.21 4.38
CA VAL A 104 -4.85 27.61 5.77
C VAL A 104 -6.14 27.79 6.56
N SER A 105 -7.17 28.40 5.97
CA SER A 105 -8.49 28.51 6.59
C SER A 105 -9.14 27.14 6.83
N LEU A 106 -9.00 26.20 5.89
CA LEU A 106 -9.45 24.82 6.05
C LEU A 106 -8.75 24.15 7.24
N LEU A 107 -7.43 24.29 7.36
CA LEU A 107 -6.66 23.73 8.48
C LEU A 107 -7.09 24.33 9.82
N ALA A 108 -7.29 25.64 9.88
CA ALA A 108 -7.77 26.33 11.07
C ALA A 108 -9.19 25.87 11.48
N LYS A 109 -10.11 25.73 10.52
CA LYS A 109 -11.45 25.19 10.76
C LYS A 109 -11.40 23.75 11.25
N THR A 110 -10.59 22.92 10.59
CA THR A 110 -10.36 21.52 10.99
C THR A 110 -9.90 21.46 12.44
N ALA A 111 -8.91 22.27 12.83
CA ALA A 111 -8.43 22.35 14.21
C ALA A 111 -9.46 22.87 15.23
N GLY A 112 -10.58 23.46 14.78
CA GLY A 112 -11.67 23.93 15.62
C GLY A 112 -12.81 22.90 15.81
N ILE A 113 -12.79 21.77 15.10
CA ILE A 113 -13.85 20.75 15.20
C ILE A 113 -13.75 20.03 16.55
N SER A 114 -14.79 20.15 17.38
CA SER A 114 -14.82 19.51 18.70
C SER A 114 -15.10 18.00 18.65
N ASP A 115 -15.90 17.55 17.67
CA ASP A 115 -16.18 16.12 17.50
C ASP A 115 -14.97 15.39 16.88
N SER A 116 -14.32 14.52 17.65
CA SER A 116 -13.08 13.86 17.24
C SER A 116 -13.24 12.93 16.02
N LYS A 117 -14.43 12.38 15.81
CA LYS A 117 -14.72 11.53 14.63
C LYS A 117 -14.80 12.37 13.36
N ARG A 118 -15.55 13.48 13.39
CA ARG A 118 -15.65 14.44 12.30
C ARG A 118 -14.29 15.07 12.00
N LEU A 119 -13.54 15.45 13.04
CA LEU A 119 -12.16 15.93 12.92
C LEU A 119 -11.26 14.91 12.18
N SER A 120 -11.31 13.65 12.58
CA SER A 120 -10.53 12.59 11.93
C SER A 120 -10.89 12.41 10.45
N ARG A 121 -12.18 12.47 10.09
CA ARG A 121 -12.64 12.38 8.69
C ARG A 121 -12.16 13.56 7.83
N TRP A 122 -12.11 14.76 8.41
CA TRP A 122 -11.57 15.93 7.72
C TRP A 122 -10.06 15.85 7.54
N LEU A 123 -9.33 15.41 8.57
CA LEU A 123 -7.90 15.13 8.44
C LEU A 123 -7.62 14.06 7.38
N ASP A 124 -8.43 13.00 7.28
CA ASP A 124 -8.33 12.01 6.20
C ASP A 124 -8.55 12.64 4.83
N SER A 125 -9.57 13.49 4.69
CA SER A 125 -9.87 14.19 3.44
C SER A 125 -8.71 15.09 2.99
N ILE A 126 -8.07 15.78 3.94
CA ILE A 126 -6.87 16.58 3.70
C ILE A 126 -5.69 15.68 3.35
N LEU A 127 -5.42 14.61 4.09
CA LEU A 127 -4.32 13.67 3.81
C LEU A 127 -4.42 13.06 2.41
N ILE A 128 -5.64 12.67 1.99
CA ILE A 128 -5.91 12.17 0.63
C ILE A 128 -5.51 13.21 -0.42
N SER A 129 -5.75 14.49 -0.16
CA SER A 129 -5.36 15.56 -1.09
C SER A 129 -3.84 15.73 -1.25
N LEU A 130 -3.05 15.35 -0.25
CA LEU A 130 -1.58 15.35 -0.27
C LEU A 130 -0.99 14.00 -0.71
N GLU A 131 -1.77 13.00 -1.12
CA GLU A 131 -1.25 11.69 -1.51
C GLU A 131 -0.32 11.76 -2.72
N SER A 132 -0.54 12.71 -3.64
CA SER A 132 0.25 12.92 -4.85
C SER A 132 1.65 13.47 -4.61
N LYS A 133 1.94 13.96 -3.40
CA LYS A 133 3.25 14.51 -3.03
C LYS A 133 3.84 13.73 -1.87
N ARG A 134 5.14 13.46 -1.92
CA ARG A 134 5.87 12.88 -0.79
C ARG A 134 5.80 13.80 0.41
N THR A 135 6.31 15.01 0.22
CA THR A 135 6.23 16.13 1.16
C THR A 135 5.95 17.43 0.42
N MET A 136 5.55 18.45 1.17
CA MET A 136 5.33 19.83 0.71
C MET A 136 5.82 20.80 1.78
N ALA A 137 6.18 22.02 1.38
CA ALA A 137 6.46 23.06 2.36
C ALA A 137 5.17 23.42 3.12
N ALA A 138 5.25 23.53 4.43
CA ALA A 138 4.14 24.01 5.24
C ALA A 138 3.72 25.44 4.83
N PRO A 139 2.43 25.75 4.77
CA PRO A 139 1.97 27.12 4.60
C PRO A 139 2.30 27.97 5.84
N VAL A 140 2.38 29.28 5.67
CA VAL A 140 2.57 30.23 6.77
C VAL A 140 1.44 30.06 7.79
N GLY A 141 1.79 30.01 9.09
CA GLY A 141 0.84 29.80 10.19
C GLY A 141 0.60 28.32 10.57
N TRP A 142 1.23 27.37 9.86
CA TRP A 142 1.10 25.94 10.17
C TRP A 142 1.56 25.57 11.58
N THR A 143 2.67 26.13 12.05
CA THR A 143 3.26 25.78 13.36
C THR A 143 2.29 25.99 14.52
N ASP A 144 1.46 27.04 14.47
CA ASP A 144 0.47 27.33 15.50
C ASP A 144 -0.70 26.32 15.49
N LEU A 145 -0.96 25.69 14.33
CA LEU A 145 -2.05 24.74 14.13
C LEU A 145 -1.63 23.30 14.43
N SER A 146 -0.40 22.91 14.08
CA SER A 146 0.06 21.52 14.16
C SER A 146 0.00 20.98 15.59
N GLY A 147 0.37 21.79 16.58
CA GLY A 147 0.29 21.45 18.00
C GLY A 147 -1.11 21.05 18.47
N ARG A 148 -2.18 21.57 17.86
CA ARG A 148 -3.57 21.21 18.21
C ARG A 148 -3.91 19.77 17.82
N PHE A 149 -3.35 19.29 16.70
CA PHE A 149 -3.55 17.91 16.26
C PHE A 149 -2.60 16.95 16.99
N LEU A 150 -1.32 17.32 17.10
CA LEU A 150 -0.28 16.47 17.71
C LEU A 150 -0.57 16.16 19.19
N ASN A 151 -1.12 17.12 19.93
CA ASN A 151 -1.40 17.02 21.36
C ASN A 151 -2.88 16.70 21.67
N HIS A 152 -3.68 16.32 20.67
CA HIS A 152 -5.10 16.04 20.86
C HIS A 152 -5.33 14.84 21.79
N SER A 153 -6.45 14.80 22.53
CA SER A 153 -6.78 13.71 23.47
C SER A 153 -7.09 12.38 22.77
N ASP A 154 -7.74 12.44 21.61
CA ASP A 154 -8.02 11.29 20.74
C ASP A 154 -6.79 10.82 19.94
N GLN A 155 -6.51 9.51 19.99
CA GLN A 155 -5.36 8.89 19.32
C GLN A 155 -5.42 8.94 17.79
N ASN A 156 -6.60 8.79 17.20
CA ASN A 156 -6.79 8.82 15.74
C ASN A 156 -6.49 10.21 15.18
N VAL A 157 -6.89 11.25 15.92
CA VAL A 157 -6.57 12.64 15.60
C VAL A 157 -5.07 12.89 15.68
N ARG A 158 -4.40 12.44 16.76
CA ARG A 158 -2.94 12.57 16.88
C ARG A 158 -2.19 11.91 15.73
N LEU A 159 -2.60 10.70 15.35
CA LEU A 159 -1.94 9.94 14.28
C LEU A 159 -2.06 10.65 12.93
N ARG A 160 -3.28 11.06 12.55
CA ARG A 160 -3.53 11.80 11.31
C ARG A 160 -2.87 13.18 11.31
N GLY A 161 -2.90 13.85 12.45
CA GLY A 161 -2.20 15.11 12.69
C GLY A 161 -0.70 14.98 12.45
N ALA A 162 -0.07 13.95 13.01
CA ALA A 162 1.36 13.68 12.83
C ALA A 162 1.70 13.32 11.37
N GLN A 163 0.83 12.56 10.70
CA GLN A 163 1.00 12.26 9.27
C GLN A 163 0.90 13.53 8.40
N LEU A 164 -0.09 14.38 8.66
CA LEU A 164 -0.27 15.65 7.95
C LEU A 164 0.92 16.58 8.19
N ALA A 165 1.33 16.74 9.45
CA ALA A 165 2.47 17.54 9.85
C ALA A 165 3.77 17.06 9.16
N SER A 166 4.01 15.75 9.15
CA SER A 166 5.17 15.17 8.49
C SER A 166 5.15 15.41 6.98
N LYS A 167 3.97 15.28 6.33
CA LYS A 167 3.81 15.62 4.91
C LYS A 167 4.07 17.10 4.63
N LEU A 168 3.86 17.97 5.60
CA LEU A 168 4.16 19.41 5.52
C LEU A 168 5.60 19.75 5.99
N ASN A 169 6.49 18.77 6.14
CA ASN A 169 7.87 18.93 6.62
C ASN A 169 7.99 19.58 8.02
N ASP A 170 7.00 19.36 8.89
CA ASP A 170 7.04 19.81 10.28
C ASP A 170 8.08 19.00 11.08
N ARG A 171 9.12 19.68 11.56
CA ARG A 171 10.23 19.05 12.28
C ARG A 171 9.82 18.52 13.64
N ASP A 172 8.98 19.25 14.37
CA ASP A 172 8.54 18.86 15.71
C ASP A 172 7.70 17.58 15.63
N ALA A 173 6.85 17.47 14.62
CA ALA A 173 6.09 16.25 14.36
C ALA A 173 7.00 15.05 14.04
N ILE A 174 8.00 15.25 13.18
CA ILE A 174 8.98 14.20 12.84
C ILE A 174 9.73 13.76 14.10
N ASP A 175 10.17 14.69 14.94
CA ASP A 175 10.90 14.38 16.18
C ASP A 175 10.01 13.66 17.21
N GLN A 176 8.73 14.04 17.34
CA GLN A 176 7.77 13.30 18.15
C GLN A 176 7.55 11.88 17.64
N LEU A 177 7.47 11.68 16.33
CA LEU A 177 7.34 10.34 15.74
C LEU A 177 8.59 9.49 15.98
N ARG A 178 9.79 10.08 15.89
CA ARG A 178 11.05 9.39 16.24
C ARG A 178 11.04 8.95 17.70
N ALA A 179 10.68 9.84 18.62
CA ALA A 179 10.59 9.53 20.04
C ALA A 179 9.56 8.43 20.32
N LYS A 180 8.39 8.47 19.67
CA LYS A 180 7.36 7.44 19.80
C LYS A 180 7.80 6.09 19.25
N ALA A 181 8.47 6.04 18.10
CA ALA A 181 8.92 4.78 17.50
C ALA A 181 9.86 3.97 18.43
N VAL A 182 10.70 4.67 19.20
CA VAL A 182 11.67 4.05 20.11
C VAL A 182 11.18 3.92 21.56
N SER A 183 10.09 4.59 21.93
CA SER A 183 9.59 4.57 23.31
C SER A 183 9.00 3.21 23.71
N GLU A 184 9.49 2.66 24.83
CA GLU A 184 8.90 1.46 25.45
C GLU A 184 7.53 1.73 26.06
N SER A 185 7.18 2.98 26.34
CA SER A 185 5.87 3.37 26.86
C SER A 185 4.79 3.47 25.78
N SER A 186 5.18 3.47 24.51
CA SER A 186 4.25 3.50 23.37
C SER A 186 3.80 2.09 23.02
N SER A 187 2.52 1.95 22.65
CA SER A 187 1.99 0.66 22.21
C SER A 187 2.66 0.19 20.92
N GLU A 188 2.66 -1.12 20.67
CA GLU A 188 3.21 -1.72 19.46
C GLU A 188 2.66 -1.06 18.18
N SER A 189 1.34 -0.86 18.14
CA SER A 189 0.64 -0.20 17.05
C SER A 189 1.11 1.24 16.82
N GLU A 190 1.31 2.02 17.89
CA GLU A 190 1.81 3.40 17.78
C GLU A 190 3.25 3.46 17.28
N ARG A 191 4.09 2.53 17.70
CA ARG A 191 5.49 2.45 17.26
C ARG A 191 5.58 2.11 15.77
N ILE A 192 4.81 1.12 15.32
CA ILE A 192 4.71 0.73 13.91
C ILE A 192 4.14 1.88 13.07
N ALA A 193 3.06 2.52 13.53
CA ALA A 193 2.44 3.63 12.82
C ALA A 193 3.40 4.82 12.70
N SER A 194 4.17 5.11 13.76
CA SER A 194 5.16 6.19 13.75
C SER A 194 6.27 5.90 12.74
N LEU A 195 6.79 4.68 12.71
CA LEU A 195 7.80 4.27 11.76
C LEU A 195 7.30 4.34 10.31
N ASN A 196 6.06 3.90 10.05
CA ASN A 196 5.46 3.96 8.72
C ASN A 196 5.29 5.41 8.21
N ILE A 197 4.94 6.35 9.09
CA ILE A 197 4.87 7.79 8.73
C ILE A 197 6.27 8.31 8.40
N LEU A 198 7.28 8.00 9.22
CA LEU A 198 8.67 8.38 8.97
C LEU A 198 9.18 7.83 7.62
N LYS A 199 8.85 6.57 7.29
CA LYS A 199 9.12 5.96 5.99
C LYS A 199 8.43 6.73 4.85
N GLN A 200 7.14 7.03 4.98
CA GLN A 200 6.35 7.68 3.93
C GLN A 200 6.99 9.00 3.46
N VAL A 201 7.49 9.79 4.41
CA VAL A 201 8.13 11.09 4.14
C VAL A 201 9.64 11.00 3.92
N ARG A 202 10.23 9.79 3.92
CA ARG A 202 11.69 9.54 3.87
C ARG A 202 12.44 10.37 4.93
N ALA A 203 11.95 10.37 6.17
CA ALA A 203 12.57 11.12 7.24
C ALA A 203 14.03 10.67 7.45
N PRO A 204 15.00 11.59 7.52
CA PRO A 204 16.39 11.24 7.81
C PRO A 204 16.51 10.44 9.12
N GLY A 205 17.35 9.41 9.13
CA GLY A 205 17.56 8.55 10.31
C GLY A 205 16.44 7.53 10.58
N ALA A 206 15.38 7.46 9.76
CA ALA A 206 14.32 6.46 9.93
C ALA A 206 14.87 5.02 9.88
N SER A 207 15.87 4.75 9.04
CA SER A 207 16.49 3.43 8.93
C SER A 207 17.23 3.02 10.19
N GLU A 208 17.92 3.95 10.88
CA GLU A 208 18.58 3.64 12.16
C GLU A 208 17.59 3.30 13.27
N ILE A 209 16.46 4.00 13.31
CA ILE A 209 15.35 3.66 14.21
C ILE A 209 14.83 2.27 13.88
N ALA A 210 14.61 1.98 12.59
CA ALA A 210 14.13 0.67 12.14
C ALA A 210 15.09 -0.47 12.53
N PHE A 211 16.41 -0.28 12.43
CA PHE A 211 17.38 -1.28 12.89
C PHE A 211 17.23 -1.59 14.38
N GLY A 212 17.01 -0.58 15.23
CA GLY A 212 16.75 -0.77 16.65
C GLY A 212 15.47 -1.57 16.95
N MET A 213 14.51 -1.56 16.03
CA MET A 213 13.24 -2.27 16.17
C MET A 213 13.30 -3.74 15.73
N LEU A 214 14.29 -4.15 14.92
CA LEU A 214 14.43 -5.52 14.39
C LEU A 214 14.56 -6.61 15.47
N ALA A 215 14.98 -6.24 16.68
CA ALA A 215 15.11 -7.16 17.80
C ALA A 215 13.77 -7.83 18.13
N ASN A 216 12.66 -7.08 18.06
CA ASN A 216 11.33 -7.60 18.35
C ASN A 216 10.65 -8.07 17.05
N GLN A 217 10.19 -9.31 17.06
CA GLN A 217 9.50 -9.99 15.97
C GLN A 217 8.34 -9.16 15.39
N ALA A 218 7.53 -8.54 16.24
CA ALA A 218 6.36 -7.78 15.83
C ALA A 218 6.70 -6.56 14.95
N PHE A 219 7.91 -6.01 15.08
CA PHE A 219 8.33 -4.83 14.32
C PHE A 219 9.09 -5.18 13.04
N ARG A 220 9.56 -6.42 12.86
CA ARG A 220 10.45 -6.81 11.75
C ARG A 220 9.90 -6.41 10.38
N PRO A 221 8.62 -6.63 10.04
CA PRO A 221 8.10 -6.25 8.72
C PRO A 221 8.18 -4.74 8.45
N ALA A 222 7.71 -3.91 9.39
CA ALA A 222 7.73 -2.45 9.24
C ALA A 222 9.17 -1.90 9.23
N ALA A 223 10.05 -2.47 10.07
CA ALA A 223 11.46 -2.13 10.13
C ALA A 223 12.19 -2.46 8.82
N LEU A 224 12.09 -3.69 8.32
CA LEU A 224 12.71 -4.11 7.06
C LEU A 224 12.21 -3.29 5.88
N SER A 225 10.89 -3.05 5.81
CA SER A 225 10.28 -2.21 4.80
C SER A 225 10.81 -0.77 4.82
N THR A 226 11.08 -0.21 6.00
CA THR A 226 11.67 1.14 6.16
C THR A 226 13.15 1.16 5.75
N ILE A 227 13.93 0.17 6.17
CA ILE A 227 15.36 0.05 5.81
C ILE A 227 15.52 -0.09 4.29
N ALA A 228 14.65 -0.86 3.64
CA ALA A 228 14.72 -1.15 2.21
C ALA A 228 14.77 0.13 1.34
N ASP A 229 14.09 1.20 1.74
CA ASP A 229 14.02 2.46 0.98
C ASP A 229 15.40 3.14 0.87
N THR A 230 16.23 3.08 1.91
CA THR A 230 17.58 3.69 1.93
C THR A 230 18.72 2.66 1.97
N MET A 231 18.42 1.38 1.72
CA MET A 231 19.41 0.31 1.90
C MET A 231 20.60 0.47 0.96
N ASP A 232 21.79 0.48 1.56
CA ASP A 232 23.09 0.39 0.90
C ASP A 232 23.80 -0.92 1.28
N VAL A 233 25.06 -1.05 0.87
CA VAL A 233 25.87 -2.25 1.11
C VAL A 233 26.09 -2.52 2.60
N ASP A 234 26.26 -1.51 3.44
CA ASP A 234 26.53 -1.69 4.86
C ASP A 234 25.24 -2.00 5.64
N HIS A 235 24.14 -1.35 5.27
CA HIS A 235 22.81 -1.73 5.72
C HIS A 235 22.49 -3.19 5.36
N ALA A 236 22.79 -3.64 4.14
CA ALA A 236 22.58 -5.03 3.72
C ALA A 236 23.38 -6.03 4.57
N LYS A 237 24.66 -5.76 4.84
CA LYS A 237 25.49 -6.60 5.74
C LYS A 237 24.88 -6.68 7.14
N ARG A 238 24.46 -5.54 7.70
CA ARG A 238 23.84 -5.46 9.03
C ARG A 238 22.52 -6.23 9.09
N VAL A 239 21.68 -6.14 8.06
CA VAL A 239 20.46 -6.95 7.96
C VAL A 239 20.80 -8.44 7.94
N ILE A 240 21.82 -8.88 7.18
CA ILE A 240 22.27 -10.29 7.17
C ILE A 240 22.74 -10.75 8.55
N GLU A 241 23.54 -9.95 9.23
CA GLU A 241 24.03 -10.29 10.57
C GLU A 241 22.91 -10.47 11.58
N ILE A 242 21.92 -9.58 11.57
CA ILE A 242 20.78 -9.64 12.48
C ILE A 242 19.82 -10.76 12.09
N ALA A 243 19.45 -10.86 10.81
CA ALA A 243 18.44 -11.81 10.36
C ALA A 243 18.93 -13.26 10.43
N ALA A 244 20.24 -13.52 10.26
CA ALA A 244 20.80 -14.86 10.39
C ALA A 244 20.57 -15.48 11.78
N THR A 245 20.32 -14.68 12.82
CA THR A 245 20.05 -15.18 14.18
C THR A 245 18.56 -15.44 14.44
N TRP A 246 17.67 -15.12 13.51
CA TRP A 246 16.23 -15.32 13.71
C TRP A 246 15.85 -16.78 13.54
N PRO A 247 15.00 -17.35 14.41
CA PRO A 247 14.63 -18.76 14.31
C PRO A 247 13.73 -19.05 13.10
N GLU A 248 12.84 -18.11 12.76
CA GLU A 248 11.81 -18.31 11.74
C GLU A 248 12.30 -18.07 10.31
N SER A 249 12.19 -19.10 9.48
CA SER A 249 12.61 -19.04 8.07
C SER A 249 11.82 -18.00 7.26
N ALA A 250 10.55 -17.77 7.59
CA ALA A 250 9.72 -16.78 6.90
C ALA A 250 10.27 -15.35 7.07
N GLU A 251 10.75 -15.03 8.27
CA GLU A 251 11.26 -13.70 8.58
C GLU A 251 12.64 -13.47 7.99
N ARG A 252 13.51 -14.50 8.01
CA ARG A 252 14.79 -14.45 7.31
C ARG A 252 14.57 -14.22 5.81
N ARG A 253 13.62 -14.94 5.20
CA ARG A 253 13.26 -14.73 3.80
C ARG A 253 12.73 -13.33 3.51
N LEU A 254 11.90 -12.77 4.40
CA LEU A 254 11.47 -11.38 4.29
C LEU A 254 12.67 -10.43 4.27
N ALA A 255 13.65 -10.63 5.18
CA ALA A 255 14.88 -9.86 5.18
C ALA A 255 15.68 -10.02 3.88
N TRP A 256 15.92 -11.25 3.41
CA TRP A 256 16.60 -11.52 2.15
C TRP A 256 15.95 -10.84 0.97
N PHE A 257 14.62 -10.88 0.88
CA PHE A 257 13.90 -10.25 -0.21
C PHE A 257 14.09 -8.72 -0.23
N THR A 258 14.19 -8.07 0.94
CA THR A 258 14.43 -6.62 1.01
C THR A 258 15.77 -6.19 0.40
N LEU A 259 16.78 -7.07 0.43
CA LEU A 259 18.10 -6.82 -0.18
C LEU A 259 18.04 -6.88 -1.72
N LEU A 260 16.99 -7.45 -2.31
CA LEU A 260 16.89 -7.70 -3.76
C LEU A 260 16.27 -6.53 -4.54
N ARG A 261 16.13 -5.36 -3.90
CA ARG A 261 15.67 -4.15 -4.59
C ARG A 261 16.77 -3.51 -5.42
N ARG A 262 18.06 -3.70 -5.10
CA ARG A 262 19.20 -3.12 -5.82
C ARG A 262 20.23 -4.18 -6.17
N ALA A 263 20.98 -3.97 -7.24
CA ALA A 263 22.02 -4.90 -7.66
C ALA A 263 23.15 -5.02 -6.62
N SER A 264 23.60 -3.88 -6.07
CA SER A 264 24.68 -3.83 -5.07
C SER A 264 24.34 -4.58 -3.78
N THR A 265 23.09 -4.47 -3.30
CA THR A 265 22.64 -5.13 -2.07
C THR A 265 22.30 -6.60 -2.30
N ALA A 266 21.83 -6.97 -3.49
CA ALA A 266 21.64 -8.37 -3.88
C ALA A 266 22.98 -9.12 -3.94
N GLU A 267 24.04 -8.48 -4.42
CA GLU A 267 25.39 -9.06 -4.42
C GLU A 267 25.87 -9.44 -3.02
N VAL A 268 25.57 -8.63 -2.00
CA VAL A 268 25.92 -8.90 -0.60
C VAL A 268 25.24 -10.17 -0.09
N LEU A 269 23.97 -10.39 -0.45
CA LEU A 269 23.25 -11.62 -0.12
C LEU A 269 23.88 -12.84 -0.83
N LEU A 270 24.11 -12.74 -2.14
CA LEU A 270 24.68 -13.84 -2.93
C LEU A 270 26.07 -14.25 -2.44
N LYS A 271 26.94 -13.28 -2.13
CA LYS A 271 28.25 -13.55 -1.52
C LYS A 271 28.14 -14.20 -0.14
N SER A 272 27.12 -13.84 0.64
CA SER A 272 26.87 -14.47 1.95
C SER A 272 26.38 -15.91 1.83
N LEU A 273 25.68 -16.25 0.76
CA LEU A 273 25.30 -17.62 0.43
C LEU A 273 26.53 -18.43 -0.06
N GLU A 274 27.36 -17.84 -0.93
CA GLU A 274 28.61 -18.44 -1.41
C GLU A 274 29.56 -18.76 -0.24
N SER A 275 29.72 -17.84 0.69
CA SER A 275 30.55 -18.02 1.89
C SER A 275 29.89 -18.90 2.96
N LYS A 276 28.71 -19.47 2.70
CA LYS A 276 27.91 -20.29 3.62
C LYS A 276 27.52 -19.59 4.93
N LYS A 277 27.51 -18.26 4.97
CA LYS A 277 26.98 -17.47 6.09
C LYS A 277 25.45 -17.53 6.13
N VAL A 278 24.83 -17.57 4.96
CA VAL A 278 23.41 -17.86 4.77
C VAL A 278 23.30 -19.25 4.12
N ALA A 279 22.35 -20.06 4.56
CA ALA A 279 22.16 -21.39 3.98
C ALA A 279 21.55 -21.29 2.57
N SER A 280 22.03 -22.09 1.63
CA SER A 280 21.61 -22.04 0.22
C SER A 280 20.12 -22.31 0.02
N ASN A 281 19.50 -23.09 0.91
CA ASN A 281 18.06 -23.38 0.90
C ASN A 281 17.15 -22.21 1.33
N GLU A 282 17.73 -21.07 1.73
CA GLU A 282 16.97 -19.86 2.09
C GLU A 282 16.73 -18.92 0.92
N LEU A 283 17.55 -19.02 -0.14
CA LEU A 283 17.21 -18.42 -1.40
C LEU A 283 15.93 -19.11 -1.91
N THR A 284 15.06 -18.39 -2.59
CA THR A 284 13.82 -18.97 -3.16
C THR A 284 13.74 -18.64 -4.63
N ALA A 285 12.89 -19.35 -5.35
CA ALA A 285 12.64 -19.05 -6.74
C ALA A 285 12.13 -17.63 -6.99
N GLU A 286 11.29 -17.13 -6.09
CA GLU A 286 10.80 -15.75 -6.14
C GLU A 286 11.96 -14.75 -6.04
N MET A 287 12.92 -15.01 -5.16
CA MET A 287 14.14 -14.22 -5.03
C MET A 287 15.00 -14.31 -6.29
N VAL A 288 15.15 -15.49 -6.89
CA VAL A 288 15.87 -15.67 -8.16
C VAL A 288 15.21 -14.88 -9.28
N GLN A 289 13.88 -14.93 -9.40
CA GLN A 289 13.14 -14.11 -10.36
C GLN A 289 13.34 -12.61 -10.12
N GLN A 290 13.33 -12.18 -8.86
CA GLN A 290 13.61 -10.79 -8.53
C GLN A 290 15.05 -10.38 -8.90
N ILE A 291 16.04 -11.25 -8.68
CA ILE A 291 17.44 -11.02 -9.09
C ILE A 291 17.54 -10.91 -10.62
N GLN A 292 16.85 -11.76 -11.38
CA GLN A 292 16.80 -11.66 -12.84
C GLN A 292 16.27 -10.29 -13.30
N ARG A 293 15.27 -9.73 -12.61
CA ARG A 293 14.69 -8.41 -12.94
C ARG A 293 15.66 -7.25 -12.67
N LEU A 294 16.72 -7.45 -11.87
CA LEU A 294 17.80 -6.48 -11.71
C LEU A 294 18.66 -6.35 -12.98
N ASN A 295 18.52 -7.25 -13.96
CA ASN A 295 19.22 -7.25 -15.25
C ASN A 295 20.75 -7.12 -15.11
N SER A 296 21.34 -7.82 -14.13
CA SER A 296 22.78 -7.79 -13.86
C SER A 296 23.41 -9.15 -14.18
N PRO A 297 24.16 -9.28 -15.30
CA PRO A 297 24.86 -10.52 -15.65
C PRO A 297 25.79 -11.05 -14.54
N PRO A 298 26.56 -10.20 -13.82
CA PRO A 298 27.36 -10.67 -12.69
C PRO A 298 26.54 -11.33 -11.57
N LEU A 299 25.33 -10.84 -11.29
CA LEU A 299 24.47 -11.47 -10.28
C LEU A 299 23.96 -12.83 -10.76
N MET A 300 23.64 -12.97 -12.05
CA MET A 300 23.18 -14.26 -12.58
C MET A 300 24.27 -15.33 -12.52
N ALA A 301 25.54 -14.97 -12.77
CA ALA A 301 26.66 -15.89 -12.58
C ALA A 301 26.78 -16.36 -11.11
N LEU A 302 26.59 -15.46 -10.14
CA LEU A 302 26.57 -15.82 -8.72
C LEU A 302 25.38 -16.71 -8.34
N VAL A 303 24.20 -16.45 -8.92
CA VAL A 303 23.03 -17.33 -8.74
C VAL A 303 23.33 -18.74 -9.27
N GLU A 304 23.89 -18.87 -10.47
CA GLU A 304 24.24 -20.18 -11.03
C GLU A 304 25.25 -20.94 -10.15
N GLN A 305 26.21 -20.24 -9.54
CA GLN A 305 27.20 -20.84 -8.64
C GLN A 305 26.60 -21.31 -7.30
N VAL A 306 25.69 -20.54 -6.72
CA VAL A 306 25.11 -20.80 -5.38
C VAL A 306 23.88 -21.71 -5.43
N TRP A 307 23.04 -21.53 -6.46
CA TRP A 307 21.74 -22.18 -6.62
C TRP A 307 21.75 -23.30 -7.67
N GLY A 308 22.74 -23.30 -8.57
CA GLY A 308 22.77 -24.20 -9.72
C GLY A 308 22.03 -23.64 -10.94
N ASN A 309 22.05 -24.38 -12.05
CA ASN A 309 21.44 -23.96 -13.32
C ASN A 309 19.96 -23.60 -13.14
N VAL A 310 19.62 -22.34 -13.43
CA VAL A 310 18.24 -21.87 -13.55
C VAL A 310 17.65 -22.51 -14.82
N ARG A 311 16.98 -23.65 -14.67
CA ARG A 311 16.39 -24.39 -15.79
C ARG A 311 15.28 -23.57 -16.46
N THR A 312 15.55 -23.07 -17.66
CA THR A 312 14.55 -22.43 -18.52
C THR A 312 14.35 -23.27 -19.79
N VAL A 313 13.43 -24.23 -19.83
CA VAL A 313 12.98 -24.80 -21.12
C VAL A 313 11.56 -25.40 -21.04
N ASP A 314 10.68 -24.98 -21.95
CA ASP A 314 9.26 -25.40 -22.05
C ASP A 314 9.03 -26.90 -22.33
N GLU A 315 9.99 -27.62 -22.92
CA GLU A 315 9.90 -29.08 -23.15
C GLU A 315 9.97 -29.90 -21.83
N ASP A 316 10.67 -29.38 -20.82
CA ASP A 316 10.75 -30.01 -19.50
C ASP A 316 9.48 -29.80 -18.66
N LYS A 317 8.67 -28.78 -18.97
CA LYS A 317 7.42 -28.50 -18.23
C LYS A 317 6.40 -29.62 -18.40
N LYS A 318 6.21 -30.16 -19.61
CA LYS A 318 5.27 -31.27 -19.84
C LYS A 318 5.67 -32.52 -19.05
N LYS A 319 6.98 -32.82 -19.00
CA LYS A 319 7.53 -33.93 -18.21
C LYS A 319 7.38 -33.67 -16.71
N ALA A 320 7.62 -32.44 -16.27
CA ALA A 320 7.43 -32.04 -14.88
C ALA A 320 5.96 -32.15 -14.44
N VAL A 321 5.03 -31.64 -15.26
CA VAL A 321 3.57 -31.77 -15.03
C VAL A 321 3.16 -33.23 -14.98
N ALA A 322 3.63 -34.06 -15.91
CA ALA A 322 3.35 -35.51 -15.90
C ALA A 322 3.90 -36.20 -14.63
N LYS A 323 5.10 -35.81 -14.18
CA LYS A 323 5.68 -36.32 -12.93
C LYS A 323 4.84 -35.92 -11.72
N ILE A 324 4.52 -34.64 -11.56
CA ILE A 324 3.70 -34.16 -10.43
C ILE A 324 2.32 -34.81 -10.46
N ARG A 325 1.70 -34.93 -11.63
CA ARG A 325 0.44 -35.67 -11.80
C ARG A 325 0.55 -37.10 -11.28
N SER A 326 1.59 -37.83 -11.68
CA SER A 326 1.77 -39.21 -11.24
C SER A 326 1.94 -39.34 -9.73
N ILE A 327 2.58 -38.36 -9.08
CA ILE A 327 2.69 -38.28 -7.63
C ILE A 327 1.32 -38.05 -7.00
N VAL A 328 0.55 -37.05 -7.48
CA VAL A 328 -0.76 -36.70 -6.92
C VAL A 328 -1.79 -37.83 -7.11
N GLU A 329 -1.77 -38.53 -8.25
CA GLU A 329 -2.70 -39.62 -8.57
C GLU A 329 -2.26 -40.98 -7.99
N SER A 330 -1.03 -41.10 -7.47
CA SER A 330 -0.52 -42.34 -6.90
C SER A 330 -1.32 -42.78 -5.67
N GLN A 331 -1.76 -44.04 -5.68
CA GLN A 331 -2.46 -44.68 -4.55
C GLN A 331 -1.50 -45.30 -3.53
N ALA A 332 -0.18 -45.11 -3.70
CA ALA A 332 0.82 -45.73 -2.82
C ALA A 332 0.77 -45.20 -1.38
N ASN A 333 0.28 -43.97 -1.18
CA ASN A 333 0.12 -43.35 0.14
C ASN A 333 -1.29 -42.75 0.27
N ILE A 334 -1.78 -42.63 1.51
CA ILE A 334 -2.98 -41.87 1.83
C ILE A 334 -2.57 -40.40 2.00
N PRO A 335 -3.11 -39.45 1.21
CA PRO A 335 -2.75 -38.04 1.33
C PRO A 335 -3.10 -37.47 2.72
N ASP A 336 -2.13 -36.84 3.37
CA ASP A 336 -2.33 -36.15 4.65
C ASP A 336 -2.75 -34.70 4.41
N VAL A 337 -4.03 -34.42 4.63
CA VAL A 337 -4.62 -33.09 4.46
C VAL A 337 -4.08 -32.07 5.48
N GLN A 338 -3.73 -32.50 6.69
CA GLN A 338 -3.16 -31.59 7.70
C GLN A 338 -1.74 -31.17 7.32
N MET A 339 -0.93 -32.12 6.84
CA MET A 339 0.36 -31.82 6.23
C MET A 339 0.19 -30.87 5.03
N GLY A 340 -0.80 -31.14 4.18
CA GLY A 340 -1.16 -30.26 3.06
C GLY A 340 -1.49 -28.83 3.48
N LYS A 341 -2.23 -28.65 4.57
CA LYS A 341 -2.52 -27.34 5.15
C LYS A 341 -1.25 -26.61 5.59
N GLN A 342 -0.31 -27.32 6.22
CA GLN A 342 0.96 -26.75 6.64
C GLN A 342 1.82 -26.32 5.43
N VAL A 343 1.89 -27.15 4.39
CA VAL A 343 2.58 -26.82 3.13
C VAL A 343 1.94 -25.61 2.46
N PHE A 344 0.60 -25.58 2.39
CA PHE A 344 -0.15 -24.43 1.87
C PHE A 344 0.23 -23.16 2.63
N SER A 345 0.10 -23.15 3.96
CA SER A 345 0.42 -21.98 4.79
C SER A 345 1.85 -21.47 4.56
N ARG A 346 2.82 -22.39 4.45
CA ARG A 346 4.24 -22.07 4.24
C ARG A 346 4.54 -21.47 2.86
N ILE A 347 3.80 -21.86 1.82
CA ILE A 347 4.15 -21.56 0.42
C ILE A 347 3.07 -20.71 -0.25
N CYS A 348 1.87 -21.26 -0.41
CA CYS A 348 0.77 -20.63 -1.13
C CYS A 348 0.06 -19.56 -0.30
N GLY A 349 -0.09 -19.81 1.00
CA GLY A 349 -0.77 -18.97 1.98
C GLY A 349 -0.08 -17.63 2.23
N GLN A 350 1.17 -17.47 1.78
CA GLN A 350 1.86 -16.17 1.77
C GLN A 350 1.18 -15.17 0.84
N CYS A 351 0.60 -15.67 -0.27
CA CYS A 351 0.00 -14.83 -1.30
C CYS A 351 -1.51 -15.04 -1.45
N HIS A 352 -2.03 -16.23 -1.16
CA HIS A 352 -3.40 -16.63 -1.45
C HIS A 352 -4.21 -16.94 -0.20
N VAL A 353 -5.49 -16.58 -0.24
CA VAL A 353 -6.49 -17.01 0.75
C VAL A 353 -7.10 -18.35 0.32
N LEU A 354 -7.23 -19.30 1.25
CA LEU A 354 -8.01 -20.52 1.10
C LEU A 354 -8.76 -20.78 2.41
N PHE A 355 -10.07 -21.00 2.34
CA PHE A 355 -10.92 -21.20 3.52
C PHE A 355 -10.83 -20.06 4.54
N GLY A 356 -10.64 -18.83 4.06
CA GLY A 356 -10.49 -17.64 4.90
C GLY A 356 -9.09 -17.44 5.53
N GLU A 357 -8.14 -18.37 5.31
CA GLU A 357 -6.77 -18.27 5.81
C GLU A 357 -5.78 -17.94 4.68
N GLY A 358 -4.81 -17.05 4.94
CA GLY A 358 -3.72 -16.72 4.03
C GLY A 358 -3.66 -15.25 3.59
N GLY A 359 -2.83 -14.96 2.59
CA GLY A 359 -2.52 -13.62 2.09
C GLY A 359 -3.45 -13.13 0.98
N LYS A 360 -3.53 -11.81 0.79
CA LYS A 360 -4.39 -11.14 -0.21
C LYS A 360 -3.60 -10.54 -1.38
N ILE A 361 -2.43 -11.11 -1.69
CA ILE A 361 -1.59 -10.65 -2.81
C ILE A 361 -2.14 -11.22 -4.12
N GLY A 362 -2.27 -12.54 -4.20
CA GLY A 362 -2.89 -13.27 -5.29
C GLY A 362 -4.40 -13.45 -5.12
N PRO A 363 -5.06 -14.09 -6.11
CA PRO A 363 -6.49 -14.37 -6.04
C PRO A 363 -6.86 -15.29 -4.88
N GLU A 364 -8.06 -15.09 -4.33
CA GLU A 364 -8.63 -16.04 -3.37
C GLU A 364 -8.94 -17.37 -4.06
N LEU A 365 -8.50 -18.48 -3.46
CA LEU A 365 -8.58 -19.80 -4.04
C LEU A 365 -9.83 -20.57 -3.59
N THR A 366 -10.54 -20.16 -2.55
CA THR A 366 -11.69 -20.88 -1.97
C THR A 366 -12.75 -21.27 -3.00
N GLY A 367 -13.10 -20.34 -3.91
CA GLY A 367 -14.11 -20.52 -4.97
C GLY A 367 -13.55 -20.91 -6.35
N SER A 368 -12.24 -21.16 -6.46
CA SER A 368 -11.61 -21.52 -7.74
C SER A 368 -11.99 -22.94 -8.20
N ASN A 369 -11.67 -23.31 -9.45
CA ASN A 369 -11.84 -24.67 -10.01
C ASN A 369 -10.85 -25.69 -9.39
N ARG A 370 -10.51 -25.54 -8.12
CA ARG A 370 -9.49 -26.28 -7.38
C ARG A 370 -9.74 -27.77 -7.25
N ARG A 371 -10.93 -28.28 -7.59
CA ARG A 371 -11.18 -29.72 -7.70
C ARG A 371 -10.59 -30.33 -8.97
N ASP A 372 -10.37 -29.53 -9.99
CA ASP A 372 -9.79 -29.99 -11.25
C ASP A 372 -8.26 -29.99 -11.13
N LEU A 373 -7.67 -31.19 -11.16
CA LEU A 373 -6.23 -31.37 -11.10
C LEU A 373 -5.52 -30.74 -12.31
N ASN A 374 -6.13 -30.75 -13.50
CA ASN A 374 -5.54 -30.14 -14.69
C ASN A 374 -5.44 -28.63 -14.48
N TYR A 375 -6.52 -28.02 -14.02
CA TYR A 375 -6.55 -26.60 -13.69
C TYR A 375 -5.47 -26.24 -12.66
N LEU A 376 -5.33 -27.00 -11.57
CA LEU A 376 -4.30 -26.74 -10.56
C LEU A 376 -2.88 -26.88 -11.13
N LEU A 377 -2.60 -27.95 -11.87
CA LEU A 377 -1.27 -28.18 -12.44
C LEU A 377 -0.89 -27.11 -13.46
N GLU A 378 -1.82 -26.69 -14.33
CA GLU A 378 -1.57 -25.63 -15.30
C GLU A 378 -1.22 -24.30 -14.61
N ASN A 379 -1.98 -23.91 -13.58
CA ASN A 379 -1.77 -22.64 -12.89
C ASN A 379 -0.56 -22.66 -11.94
N ILE A 380 -0.26 -23.79 -11.28
CA ILE A 380 0.87 -23.89 -10.35
C ILE A 380 2.20 -24.03 -11.10
N MET A 381 2.23 -24.81 -12.17
CA MET A 381 3.46 -25.11 -12.92
C MET A 381 3.78 -24.04 -13.98
N ASP A 382 2.78 -23.33 -14.49
CA ASP A 382 2.96 -22.20 -15.40
C ASP A 382 2.05 -21.01 -15.05
N PRO A 383 2.30 -20.34 -13.91
CA PRO A 383 1.49 -19.21 -13.46
C PRO A 383 1.56 -17.99 -14.39
N SER A 384 2.46 -17.99 -15.40
CA SER A 384 2.59 -16.91 -16.38
C SER A 384 1.80 -17.18 -17.67
N ALA A 385 1.29 -18.39 -17.88
CA ALA A 385 0.59 -18.77 -19.11
C ALA A 385 -0.71 -17.97 -19.32
N VAL A 386 -1.49 -17.80 -18.26
CA VAL A 386 -2.72 -17.01 -18.26
C VAL A 386 -2.79 -16.21 -16.96
N MET A 387 -2.72 -14.88 -17.09
CA MET A 387 -2.86 -13.96 -15.96
C MET A 387 -3.96 -12.95 -16.25
N ALA A 388 -4.91 -12.81 -15.32
CA ALA A 388 -5.87 -11.72 -15.36
C ALA A 388 -5.13 -10.37 -15.20
N ARG A 389 -5.67 -9.31 -15.80
CA ARG A 389 -4.99 -8.01 -15.96
C ARG A 389 -4.61 -7.39 -14.61
N GLU A 390 -5.44 -7.58 -13.60
CA GLU A 390 -5.26 -7.10 -12.22
C GLU A 390 -4.12 -7.82 -11.46
N TYR A 391 -3.73 -9.02 -11.90
CA TYR A 391 -2.61 -9.78 -11.34
C TYR A 391 -1.35 -9.73 -12.21
N GLN A 392 -1.33 -8.92 -13.27
CA GLN A 392 -0.11 -8.67 -14.05
C GLN A 392 0.80 -7.68 -13.30
N PRO A 393 2.01 -8.08 -12.91
CA PRO A 393 2.87 -7.22 -12.12
C PRO A 393 3.52 -6.14 -12.97
N TRP A 394 3.77 -5.01 -12.33
CA TRP A 394 4.60 -3.94 -12.86
C TRP A 394 6.02 -4.09 -12.33
N VAL A 395 7.00 -3.90 -13.21
CA VAL A 395 8.41 -3.72 -12.85
C VAL A 395 8.72 -2.25 -13.00
N VAL A 396 9.13 -1.62 -11.91
CA VAL A 396 9.40 -0.19 -11.82
C VAL A 396 10.85 0.02 -11.39
N GLN A 397 11.58 0.78 -12.20
CA GLN A 397 12.92 1.24 -11.88
C GLN A 397 12.84 2.65 -11.33
N THR A 398 13.45 2.89 -10.17
CA THR A 398 13.45 4.19 -9.50
C THR A 398 14.76 4.95 -9.74
N ILE A 399 14.75 6.26 -9.43
CA ILE A 399 15.94 7.12 -9.49
C ILE A 399 17.03 6.72 -8.48
N ASP A 400 16.66 5.95 -7.45
CA ASP A 400 17.55 5.47 -6.38
C ASP A 400 18.07 4.05 -6.66
N ASP A 401 18.12 3.66 -7.94
CA ASP A 401 18.56 2.36 -8.47
C ASP A 401 17.79 1.15 -7.92
N GLN A 402 16.54 1.35 -7.47
CA GLN A 402 15.69 0.24 -7.06
C GLN A 402 14.90 -0.33 -8.24
N THR A 403 14.82 -1.66 -8.31
CA THR A 403 13.84 -2.39 -9.12
C THR A 403 12.76 -2.95 -8.21
N ILE A 404 11.57 -2.38 -8.30
CA ILE A 404 10.40 -2.77 -7.50
C ILE A 404 9.42 -3.52 -8.41
N THR A 405 9.05 -4.73 -8.00
CA THR A 405 8.04 -5.53 -8.67
C THR A 405 6.80 -5.67 -7.80
N GLY A 406 5.63 -5.38 -8.35
CA GLY A 406 4.38 -5.51 -7.60
C GLY A 406 3.12 -5.38 -8.45
N LEU A 407 1.99 -5.74 -7.85
CA LEU A 407 0.66 -5.60 -8.44
C LEU A 407 0.15 -4.18 -8.25
N LEU A 408 -0.43 -3.59 -9.30
CA LEU A 408 -0.97 -2.24 -9.24
C LEU A 408 -2.27 -2.22 -8.41
N ARG A 409 -2.24 -1.57 -7.25
CA ARG A 409 -3.43 -1.37 -6.40
C ARG A 409 -4.14 -0.07 -6.70
N GLN A 410 -3.38 0.98 -7.00
CA GLN A 410 -3.89 2.31 -7.26
C GLN A 410 -2.94 3.04 -8.20
N ALA A 411 -3.48 3.84 -9.12
CA ALA A 411 -2.72 4.75 -9.94
C ALA A 411 -3.40 6.12 -9.96
N THR A 412 -2.63 7.17 -9.73
CA THR A 412 -3.00 8.56 -9.96
C THR A 412 -2.04 9.17 -10.99
N THR A 413 -2.27 10.43 -11.37
CA THR A 413 -1.35 11.15 -12.26
C THR A 413 0.08 11.23 -11.69
N ASP A 414 0.19 11.37 -10.37
CA ASP A 414 1.46 11.69 -9.70
C ASP A 414 2.05 10.53 -8.89
N SER A 415 1.34 9.41 -8.75
CA SER A 415 1.81 8.28 -7.96
C SER A 415 1.18 6.94 -8.37
N ILE A 416 1.85 5.86 -8.02
CA ILE A 416 1.30 4.50 -8.07
C ILE A 416 1.51 3.80 -6.73
N ARG A 417 0.54 2.97 -6.36
CA ARG A 417 0.63 2.07 -5.20
C ARG A 417 0.77 0.64 -5.72
N LEU A 418 1.86 -0.01 -5.34
CA LEU A 418 2.17 -1.39 -5.71
C LEU A 418 2.11 -2.28 -4.47
N GLN A 419 1.38 -3.39 -4.56
CA GLN A 419 1.53 -4.51 -3.64
C GLN A 419 2.71 -5.36 -4.10
N THR A 420 3.82 -5.32 -3.37
CA THR A 420 4.97 -6.20 -3.61
C THR A 420 4.77 -7.54 -2.87
N ALA A 421 5.74 -8.44 -2.97
CA ALA A 421 5.77 -9.68 -2.21
C ALA A 421 5.82 -9.46 -0.69
N THR A 422 6.38 -8.33 -0.26
CA THR A 422 6.71 -8.06 1.15
C THR A 422 5.86 -6.98 1.78
N ASP A 423 5.51 -5.95 1.01
CA ASP A 423 4.85 -4.74 1.50
C ASP A 423 4.14 -3.96 0.39
N GLU A 424 3.24 -3.06 0.78
CA GLU A 424 2.76 -2.02 -0.12
C GLU A 424 3.77 -0.87 -0.21
N VAL A 425 4.05 -0.44 -1.43
CA VAL A 425 4.96 0.67 -1.73
C VAL A 425 4.23 1.72 -2.56
N VAL A 426 4.35 2.99 -2.15
CA VAL A 426 3.90 4.14 -2.94
C VAL A 426 5.11 4.73 -3.65
N LEU A 427 5.03 4.80 -4.98
CA LEU A 427 6.05 5.39 -5.84
C LEU A 427 5.49 6.64 -6.50
N TYR A 428 6.16 7.77 -6.29
CA TYR A 428 5.84 9.04 -6.93
C TYR A 428 6.37 9.03 -8.36
N THR A 429 5.64 9.62 -9.30
CA THR A 429 6.06 9.71 -10.70
C THR A 429 7.42 10.40 -10.84
N SER A 430 7.75 11.34 -9.94
CA SER A 430 9.07 12.00 -9.88
C SER A 430 10.24 11.05 -9.59
N ASP A 431 9.96 9.92 -8.95
CA ASP A 431 10.99 8.98 -8.49
C ASP A 431 11.11 7.78 -9.42
N ILE A 432 10.31 7.72 -10.49
CA ILE A 432 10.26 6.61 -11.44
C ILE A 432 11.07 6.98 -12.69
N VAL A 433 12.09 6.18 -12.99
CA VAL A 433 12.86 6.25 -14.23
C VAL A 433 12.10 5.56 -15.35
N GLN A 434 11.62 4.34 -15.09
CA GLN A 434 10.87 3.54 -16.05
C GLN A 434 9.90 2.61 -15.34
N ARG A 435 8.76 2.31 -15.98
CA ARG A 435 7.88 1.22 -15.59
C ARG A 435 7.45 0.40 -16.79
N LYS A 436 7.31 -0.92 -16.62
CA LYS A 436 6.79 -1.82 -17.65
C LYS A 436 5.90 -2.89 -17.02
N GLN A 437 4.87 -3.33 -17.74
CA GLN A 437 4.14 -4.53 -17.37
C GLN A 437 5.01 -5.76 -17.63
N SER A 438 5.09 -6.64 -16.65
CA SER A 438 5.78 -7.92 -16.75
C SER A 438 4.94 -8.92 -17.52
N LYS A 439 5.60 -9.76 -18.32
CA LYS A 439 4.99 -10.96 -18.92
C LYS A 439 5.07 -12.17 -17.99
N SER A 440 5.81 -12.07 -16.90
CA SER A 440 5.99 -13.12 -15.91
C SER A 440 5.21 -12.79 -14.64
N SER A 441 4.57 -13.81 -14.08
CA SER A 441 3.85 -13.74 -12.80
C SER A 441 4.78 -13.41 -11.63
N MET A 442 4.20 -12.92 -10.53
CA MET A 442 4.89 -12.87 -9.24
C MET A 442 4.92 -14.26 -8.58
N MET A 443 3.99 -15.16 -8.93
CA MET A 443 4.01 -16.53 -8.45
C MET A 443 5.14 -17.31 -9.14
N PRO A 444 6.06 -17.93 -8.39
CA PRO A 444 7.11 -18.78 -8.96
C PRO A 444 6.54 -20.04 -9.62
N SER A 445 7.20 -20.53 -10.67
CA SER A 445 6.77 -21.72 -11.44
C SER A 445 7.29 -23.06 -10.90
N ASP A 446 8.17 -23.03 -9.91
CA ASP A 446 8.93 -24.14 -9.36
C ASP A 446 8.65 -24.37 -7.86
N LEU A 447 7.51 -23.86 -7.38
CA LEU A 447 7.05 -23.94 -5.97
C LEU A 447 6.99 -25.37 -5.41
N LEU A 448 6.81 -26.37 -6.28
CA LEU A 448 6.72 -27.78 -5.88
C LEU A 448 8.07 -28.50 -5.82
N THR A 449 9.12 -27.92 -6.41
CA THR A 449 10.46 -28.53 -6.49
C THR A 449 11.08 -28.90 -5.14
N PRO A 450 10.98 -28.09 -4.07
CA PRO A 450 11.58 -28.43 -2.79
C PRO A 450 10.74 -29.41 -1.95
N LEU A 451 9.56 -29.84 -2.43
CA LEU A 451 8.63 -30.67 -1.68
C LEU A 451 8.89 -32.16 -1.90
N THR A 452 8.69 -32.95 -0.85
CA THR A 452 8.62 -34.41 -0.93
C THR A 452 7.34 -34.87 -1.63
N GLU A 453 7.30 -36.11 -2.10
CA GLU A 453 6.11 -36.67 -2.75
C GLU A 453 4.88 -36.67 -1.83
N GLN A 454 5.06 -36.95 -0.53
CA GLN A 454 4.00 -36.91 0.47
C GLN A 454 3.48 -35.48 0.71
N GLU A 455 4.37 -34.48 0.77
CA GLU A 455 3.96 -33.07 0.89
C GLU A 455 3.18 -32.61 -0.33
N ILE A 456 3.57 -33.03 -1.54
CA ILE A 456 2.84 -32.72 -2.78
C ILE A 456 1.45 -33.36 -2.74
N GLN A 457 1.34 -34.65 -2.42
CA GLN A 457 0.04 -35.33 -2.30
C GLN A 457 -0.86 -34.65 -1.26
N GLY A 458 -0.32 -34.36 -0.07
CA GLY A 458 -1.04 -33.65 0.99
C GLY A 458 -1.51 -32.27 0.54
N LEU A 459 -0.64 -31.47 -0.10
CA LEU A 459 -0.96 -30.14 -0.60
C LEU A 459 -2.14 -30.19 -1.58
N PHE A 460 -2.09 -31.06 -2.59
CA PHE A 460 -3.18 -31.17 -3.57
C PHE A 460 -4.47 -31.68 -2.92
N ALA A 461 -4.39 -32.62 -1.97
CA ALA A 461 -5.56 -33.08 -1.22
C ALA A 461 -6.20 -31.94 -0.40
N TYR A 462 -5.41 -31.07 0.22
CA TYR A 462 -5.90 -29.88 0.92
C TYR A 462 -6.47 -28.83 -0.05
N LEU A 463 -5.79 -28.55 -1.16
CA LEU A 463 -6.30 -27.63 -2.21
C LEU A 463 -7.64 -28.11 -2.79
N GLN A 464 -7.90 -29.42 -2.81
CA GLN A 464 -9.12 -30.04 -3.32
C GLN A 464 -10.21 -30.27 -2.25
N SER A 465 -9.93 -30.04 -0.96
CA SER A 465 -10.83 -30.36 0.16
C SER A 465 -12.10 -29.50 0.17
N LYS A 466 -13.05 -29.67 1.10
CA LYS A 466 -14.21 -28.76 1.21
C LYS A 466 -14.05 -27.78 2.35
#